data_AF-A0A969H2Z8-F1
#
_entry.id   AF-A0A969H2Z8-F1
#
_cell.length_a   1.000
_cell.length_b   1.000
_cell.length_c   1.000
_cell.angle_alpha   90.00
_cell.angle_beta   90.00
_cell.angle_gamma   90.00
#
_symmetry.space_group_name_H-M   'P 1'
#
loop_
_entity.id
_entity.type
_entity.pdbx_description
1 polymer ?
#
loop_
_entity_poly.entity_id
_entity_poly.type
_entity_poly.pdbx_seq_one_letter_code
_entity_poly.pdbx_strand_id
1 'polypeptide(L)'
;MNLRICHRLCISLIVLLGMVSLALPVLAHRPVLPGQQAAAPSAGTVPFTTELRSTGYIKGLYITYYGMGSEPHRTRAQELLETTELNAIVMDVKGDFGWLPYSSTVQTALDIGAGNRPMVRDWAAWMGWFKERNIYTIARIVVFKERRPGLRRTGVGAA
;
A
#
# COMPACT_ATOMS: atom_id res chain seq x y z
N MET A 1 19.14 43.06 -61.60
CA MET A 1 18.15 42.49 -60.65
C MET A 1 18.32 40.98 -60.70
N ASN A 2 19.09 40.42 -59.76
CA ASN A 2 19.87 39.21 -59.98
C ASN A 2 19.15 37.94 -59.49
N LEU A 3 18.45 37.26 -60.42
CA LEU A 3 17.72 36.00 -60.24
C LEU A 3 18.60 34.86 -59.67
N ARG A 4 19.93 34.97 -59.79
CA ARG A 4 20.91 34.00 -59.26
C ARG A 4 21.12 34.08 -57.73
N ILE A 5 20.78 35.21 -57.11
CA ILE A 5 20.92 35.40 -55.65
C ILE A 5 19.74 34.76 -54.91
N CYS A 6 18.54 34.84 -55.49
CA CYS A 6 17.32 34.27 -54.92
C CYS A 6 17.38 32.73 -54.85
N HIS A 7 17.92 32.08 -55.88
CA HIS A 7 18.04 30.61 -55.91
C HIS A 7 19.06 30.08 -54.90
N ARG A 8 20.15 30.83 -54.62
CA ARG A 8 21.18 30.43 -53.65
C ARG A 8 20.70 30.59 -52.20
N LEU A 9 19.92 31.62 -51.89
CA LEU A 9 19.31 31.76 -50.55
C LEU A 9 18.22 30.70 -50.29
N CYS A 10 17.43 30.33 -51.30
CA CYS A 10 16.34 29.37 -51.13
C CYS A 10 16.86 27.93 -50.89
N ILE A 11 17.90 27.49 -51.61
CA ILE A 11 18.54 26.19 -51.35
C ILE A 11 19.19 26.15 -49.96
N SER A 12 19.85 27.24 -49.54
CA SER A 12 20.52 27.29 -48.24
C SER A 12 19.53 27.23 -47.07
N LEU A 13 18.33 27.82 -47.21
CA LEU A 13 17.29 27.79 -46.18
C LEU A 13 16.63 26.40 -46.06
N ILE A 14 16.45 25.69 -47.18
CA ILE A 14 15.88 24.32 -47.19
C ILE A 14 16.85 23.30 -46.59
N VAL A 15 18.16 23.42 -46.87
CA VAL A 15 19.18 22.54 -46.27
C VAL A 15 19.31 22.80 -44.76
N LEU A 16 19.20 24.05 -44.32
CA LEU A 16 19.26 24.41 -42.90
C LEU A 16 18.02 23.90 -42.13
N LEU A 17 16.82 23.96 -42.73
CA LEU A 17 15.60 23.40 -42.13
C LEU A 17 15.61 21.86 -42.09
N GLY A 18 16.20 21.21 -43.10
CA GLY A 18 16.30 19.74 -43.18
C GLY A 18 17.28 19.13 -42.18
N MET A 19 18.36 19.83 -41.82
CA MET A 19 19.32 19.34 -40.82
C MET A 19 18.84 19.47 -39.36
N VAL A 20 17.89 20.38 -39.09
CA VAL A 20 17.34 20.59 -37.73
C VAL A 20 16.34 19.49 -37.34
N SER A 21 15.83 18.71 -38.30
CA SER A 21 14.81 17.68 -38.06
C SER A 21 15.37 16.28 -37.76
N LEU A 22 16.70 16.11 -37.68
CA LEU A 22 17.38 14.81 -37.48
C LEU A 22 18.04 14.64 -36.10
N ALA A 23 17.80 15.56 -35.16
CA ALA A 23 18.33 15.47 -33.80
C ALA A 23 17.21 15.60 -32.75
N LEU A 24 16.25 14.67 -32.79
CA LEU A 24 15.41 14.34 -31.64
C LEU A 24 15.99 13.06 -30.98
N PRO A 25 15.84 12.93 -29.66
CA PRO A 25 16.83 12.30 -28.81
C PRO A 25 16.86 10.78 -28.98
N VAL A 26 18.07 10.26 -29.16
CA VAL A 26 18.38 8.86 -28.92
C VAL A 26 18.06 8.54 -27.46
N LEU A 27 16.97 7.80 -27.27
CA LEU A 27 16.84 6.71 -26.31
C LEU A 27 17.25 7.02 -24.85
N ALA A 28 16.42 7.79 -24.15
CA ALA A 28 16.31 7.65 -22.70
C ALA A 28 15.52 6.36 -22.35
N HIS A 29 16.03 5.18 -22.72
CA HIS A 29 15.60 3.93 -22.11
C HIS A 29 16.47 3.70 -20.88
N ARG A 30 16.01 4.20 -19.73
CA ARG A 30 16.54 3.77 -18.44
C ARG A 30 15.98 2.37 -18.20
N PRO A 31 16.81 1.32 -18.10
CA PRO A 31 16.30 0.00 -17.74
C PRO A 31 15.67 0.09 -16.35
N VAL A 32 14.38 -0.20 -16.27
CA VAL A 32 13.67 -0.36 -15.00
C VAL A 32 14.27 -1.58 -14.30
N LEU A 33 14.84 -1.38 -13.12
CA LEU A 33 15.37 -2.48 -12.32
C LEU A 33 14.22 -3.38 -11.83
N PRO A 34 14.41 -4.70 -11.76
CA PRO A 34 13.44 -5.62 -11.17
C PRO A 34 13.10 -5.16 -9.74
N GLY A 35 11.86 -4.72 -9.52
CA GLY A 35 11.38 -4.18 -8.23
C GLY A 35 10.89 -2.73 -8.26
N GLN A 36 11.05 -1.99 -9.36
CA GLN A 36 10.53 -0.61 -9.49
C GLN A 36 9.18 -0.48 -10.21
N GLN A 37 8.55 -1.57 -10.64
CA GLN A 37 7.16 -1.57 -11.10
C GLN A 37 6.21 -1.93 -9.97
N ALA A 38 6.07 -0.98 -9.05
CA ALA A 38 4.78 -0.72 -8.46
C ALA A 38 4.65 0.80 -8.48
N ALA A 39 3.84 1.32 -9.41
CA ALA A 39 3.21 2.61 -9.12
C ALA A 39 2.56 2.41 -7.75
N ALA A 40 3.00 3.18 -6.75
CA ALA A 40 2.33 3.18 -5.46
C ALA A 40 0.84 3.35 -5.77
N PRO A 41 -0.06 2.49 -5.25
CA PRO A 41 -1.48 2.72 -5.41
C PRO A 41 -1.71 4.18 -5.02
N SER A 42 -2.29 4.96 -5.93
CA SER A 42 -2.59 6.37 -5.67
C SER A 42 -3.34 6.38 -4.35
N ALA A 43 -2.64 6.74 -3.28
CA ALA A 43 -3.19 6.75 -1.96
C ALA A 43 -4.27 7.82 -2.05
N GLY A 44 -5.52 7.39 -2.24
CA GLY A 44 -6.65 8.28 -2.22
C GLY A 44 -6.48 9.06 -0.93
N THR A 45 -6.27 10.37 -1.05
CA THR A 45 -6.16 11.26 0.10
C THR A 45 -7.57 11.34 0.68
N VAL A 46 -7.97 10.30 1.41
CA VAL A 46 -9.04 10.41 2.38
C VAL A 46 -8.44 11.28 3.48
N PRO A 47 -8.94 12.51 3.70
CA PRO A 47 -8.51 13.30 4.83
C PRO A 47 -8.79 12.48 6.09
N PHE A 48 -7.73 12.02 6.74
CA PHE A 48 -7.80 11.30 8.00
C PHE A 48 -8.03 12.32 9.12
N THR A 49 -9.23 12.94 9.12
CA THR A 49 -9.65 13.83 10.19
C THR A 49 -10.61 13.06 11.09
N THR A 50 -10.09 12.06 11.80
CA THR A 50 -10.77 11.54 12.98
C THR A 50 -10.38 12.45 14.12
N GLU A 51 -11.30 13.30 14.57
CA GLU A 51 -11.24 13.98 15.86
C GLU A 51 -11.20 12.88 16.94
N LEU A 52 -10.00 12.40 17.27
CA LEU A 52 -9.74 11.49 18.37
C LEU A 52 -10.34 12.12 19.63
N ARG A 53 -11.12 11.36 20.41
CA ARG A 53 -11.60 11.81 21.73
C ARG A 53 -10.43 12.49 22.46
N SER A 54 -10.53 13.79 22.66
CA SER A 54 -9.42 14.74 22.85
C SER A 54 -8.77 14.67 24.25
N THR A 55 -8.53 13.47 24.76
CA THR A 55 -7.84 13.26 26.06
C THR A 55 -6.36 13.63 26.00
N GLY A 56 -5.83 14.00 24.83
CA GLY A 56 -4.43 14.34 24.59
C GLY A 56 -3.50 13.13 24.46
N TYR A 57 -3.97 11.91 24.78
CA TYR A 57 -3.18 10.69 24.74
C TYR A 57 -3.93 9.53 24.07
N ILE A 58 -3.19 8.71 23.32
CA ILE A 58 -3.71 7.45 22.77
C ILE A 58 -3.56 6.35 23.82
N LYS A 59 -4.68 5.78 24.24
CA LYS A 59 -4.77 4.66 25.18
C LYS A 59 -5.30 3.44 24.44
N GLY A 60 -4.37 2.58 24.02
CA GLY A 60 -4.63 1.47 23.12
C GLY A 60 -4.72 0.10 23.81
N LEU A 61 -5.70 -0.70 23.40
CA LEU A 61 -5.77 -2.13 23.70
C LEU A 61 -5.14 -2.94 22.56
N TYR A 62 -4.24 -3.87 22.86
CA TYR A 62 -3.70 -4.80 21.87
C TYR A 62 -4.52 -6.09 21.80
N ILE A 63 -4.87 -6.51 20.58
CA ILE A 63 -5.50 -7.80 20.31
C ILE A 63 -4.76 -8.56 19.19
N THR A 64 -4.43 -9.82 19.47
CA THR A 64 -3.77 -10.70 18.49
C THR A 64 -4.76 -11.15 17.42
N TYR A 65 -4.25 -11.64 16.29
CA TYR A 65 -5.11 -12.19 15.24
C TYR A 65 -5.90 -13.43 15.69
N TYR A 66 -5.39 -14.22 16.65
CA TYR A 66 -6.15 -15.29 17.30
C TYR A 66 -7.23 -14.76 18.25
N GLY A 67 -6.92 -13.70 19.00
CA GLY A 67 -7.90 -13.02 19.86
C GLY A 67 -9.07 -12.48 19.04
N MET A 68 -8.81 -11.91 17.86
CA MET A 68 -9.88 -11.49 16.95
C MET A 68 -10.72 -12.66 16.41
N GLY A 69 -10.15 -13.86 16.31
CA GLY A 69 -10.91 -15.07 15.94
C GLY A 69 -11.77 -15.65 17.06
N SER A 70 -11.61 -15.17 18.30
CA SER A 70 -12.32 -15.67 19.47
C SER A 70 -13.41 -14.70 19.90
N GLU A 71 -14.66 -15.15 19.91
CA GLU A 71 -15.80 -14.33 20.35
C GLU A 71 -15.64 -13.78 21.77
N PRO A 72 -15.27 -14.57 22.81
CA PRO A 72 -15.05 -14.04 24.15
C PRO A 72 -14.02 -12.91 24.21
N HIS A 73 -12.93 -13.02 23.45
CA HIS A 73 -11.88 -12.00 23.42
C HIS A 73 -12.33 -10.73 22.70
N ARG A 74 -13.12 -10.87 21.61
CA ARG A 74 -13.71 -9.71 20.91
C ARG A 74 -14.70 -8.97 21.80
N THR A 75 -15.62 -9.70 22.43
CA THR A 75 -16.60 -9.12 23.35
C THR A 75 -15.89 -8.40 24.49
N ARG A 76 -14.89 -9.04 25.10
CA ARG A 76 -14.12 -8.41 26.18
C ARG A 76 -13.38 -7.16 25.73
N ALA A 77 -12.81 -7.15 24.54
CA ALA A 77 -12.14 -5.98 23.98
C ALA A 77 -13.13 -4.82 23.74
N GLN A 78 -14.32 -5.12 23.20
CA GLN A 78 -15.38 -4.15 22.97
C GLN A 78 -15.90 -3.56 24.29
N GLU A 79 -16.16 -4.40 25.29
CA GLU A 79 -16.54 -3.98 26.64
C GLU A 79 -15.52 -3.01 27.26
N LEU A 80 -14.22 -3.35 27.18
CA LEU A 80 -13.17 -2.50 27.72
C LEU A 80 -13.14 -1.14 27.00
N LEU A 81 -13.33 -1.11 25.68
CA LEU A 81 -13.38 0.13 24.91
C LEU A 81 -14.62 0.99 25.22
N GLU A 82 -15.73 0.39 25.64
CA GLU A 82 -16.95 1.12 26.00
C GLU A 82 -16.96 1.57 27.48
N THR A 83 -16.32 0.82 28.37
CA THR A 83 -16.42 1.03 29.83
C THR A 83 -15.22 1.73 30.45
N THR A 84 -14.12 1.88 29.72
CA THR A 84 -12.89 2.51 30.21
C THR A 84 -12.53 3.73 29.37
N GLU A 85 -11.40 4.36 29.68
CA GLU A 85 -10.89 5.50 28.93
C GLU A 85 -10.09 5.12 27.66
N LEU A 86 -10.05 3.84 27.29
CA LEU A 86 -9.39 3.37 26.08
C LEU A 86 -10.04 4.01 24.84
N ASN A 87 -9.21 4.51 23.93
CA ASN A 87 -9.65 5.20 22.71
C ASN A 87 -9.03 4.62 21.44
N ALA A 88 -8.21 3.57 21.56
CA ALA A 88 -7.58 2.92 20.43
C ALA A 88 -7.53 1.40 20.59
N ILE A 89 -7.41 0.72 19.46
CA ILE A 89 -7.16 -0.72 19.39
C ILE A 89 -6.03 -1.01 18.39
N VAL A 90 -5.05 -1.80 18.83
CA VAL A 90 -3.94 -2.30 18.02
C VAL A 90 -4.27 -3.74 17.62
N MET A 91 -4.37 -4.00 16.32
CA MET A 91 -4.81 -5.28 15.76
C MET A 91 -3.74 -5.88 14.84
N ASP A 92 -3.48 -7.17 15.00
CA ASP A 92 -2.62 -7.91 14.06
C ASP A 92 -3.32 -8.08 12.70
N VAL A 93 -3.02 -7.18 11.76
CA VAL A 93 -3.46 -7.27 10.37
C VAL A 93 -2.60 -8.27 9.59
N LYS A 94 -1.31 -8.40 9.94
CA LYS A 94 -0.46 -9.53 9.52
C LYS A 94 0.35 -10.03 10.71
N GLY A 95 0.06 -11.26 11.14
CA GLY A 95 0.76 -11.88 12.27
C GLY A 95 2.15 -12.42 11.92
N ASP A 96 2.87 -12.88 12.94
CA ASP A 96 4.23 -13.44 12.86
C ASP A 96 4.35 -14.71 11.98
N PHE A 97 3.22 -15.37 11.68
CA PHE A 97 3.17 -16.49 10.74
C PHE A 97 2.83 -16.06 9.31
N GLY A 98 2.56 -14.78 9.04
CA GLY A 98 2.24 -14.27 7.71
C GLY A 98 0.79 -14.47 7.26
N TRP A 99 -0.10 -14.89 8.16
CA TRP A 99 -1.54 -14.97 7.90
C TRP A 99 -2.21 -13.60 8.06
N LEU A 100 -3.21 -13.36 7.22
CA LEU A 100 -4.15 -12.25 7.37
C LEU A 100 -5.40 -12.76 8.09
N PRO A 101 -5.94 -12.02 9.08
CA PRO A 101 -7.12 -12.45 9.81
C PRO A 101 -8.41 -12.35 8.99
N TYR A 102 -8.35 -11.81 7.76
CA TYR A 102 -9.47 -11.62 6.84
C TYR A 102 -9.10 -12.06 5.42
N SER A 103 -10.14 -12.26 4.60
CA SER A 103 -10.00 -12.52 3.17
C SER A 103 -9.55 -11.27 2.43
N SER A 104 -8.29 -11.23 2.00
CA SER A 104 -7.71 -10.09 1.30
C SER A 104 -7.94 -10.17 -0.20
N THR A 105 -8.12 -9.02 -0.84
CA THR A 105 -8.19 -8.87 -2.31
C THR A 105 -6.85 -8.47 -2.92
N VAL A 106 -5.81 -8.28 -2.10
CA VAL A 106 -4.47 -7.91 -2.57
C VAL A 106 -3.85 -9.10 -3.31
N GLN A 107 -3.44 -8.91 -4.57
CA GLN A 107 -2.93 -9.97 -5.43
C GLN A 107 -1.81 -10.79 -4.77
N THR A 108 -0.80 -10.12 -4.20
CA THR A 108 0.30 -10.81 -3.51
C THR A 108 -0.17 -11.67 -2.35
N ALA A 109 -1.23 -11.27 -1.64
CA ALA A 109 -1.80 -12.06 -0.55
C ALA A 109 -2.56 -13.28 -1.07
N LEU A 110 -3.21 -13.18 -2.23
CA LEU A 110 -3.87 -14.29 -2.92
C LEU A 110 -2.84 -15.30 -3.44
N ASP A 111 -1.78 -14.83 -4.10
CA ASP A 111 -0.74 -15.68 -4.70
C ASP A 111 -0.06 -16.59 -3.66
N ILE A 112 0.16 -16.05 -2.46
CA ILE A 112 0.80 -16.76 -1.35
C ILE A 112 -0.22 -17.38 -0.38
N GLY A 113 -1.53 -17.31 -0.70
CA GLY A 113 -2.63 -17.84 0.10
C GLY A 113 -2.76 -17.26 1.50
N ALA A 114 -2.23 -16.06 1.79
CA ALA A 114 -2.18 -15.47 3.14
C ALA A 114 -3.58 -15.19 3.74
N GLY A 115 -4.60 -15.02 2.90
CA GLY A 115 -5.99 -14.80 3.31
C GLY A 115 -6.86 -16.06 3.35
N ASN A 116 -6.31 -17.26 3.09
CA ASN A 116 -7.11 -18.48 2.92
C ASN A 116 -7.60 -19.09 4.25
N ARG A 117 -7.18 -18.55 5.39
CA ARG A 117 -7.59 -19.00 6.73
C ARG A 117 -8.05 -17.79 7.55
N PRO A 118 -9.15 -17.13 7.15
CA PRO A 118 -9.62 -15.94 7.86
C PRO A 118 -10.09 -16.34 9.26
N MET A 119 -9.51 -15.69 10.27
CA MET A 119 -9.93 -15.85 11.67
C MET A 119 -11.19 -15.03 11.97
N VAL A 120 -11.34 -13.88 11.29
CA VAL A 120 -12.48 -12.99 11.40
C VAL A 120 -13.37 -13.17 10.17
N ARG A 121 -14.53 -13.79 10.38
CA ARG A 121 -15.47 -14.11 9.31
C ARG A 121 -16.06 -12.87 8.63
N ASP A 122 -16.43 -11.87 9.43
CA ASP A 122 -16.98 -10.60 8.95
C ASP A 122 -16.06 -9.45 9.37
N TRP A 123 -15.08 -9.16 8.50
CA TRP A 123 -14.13 -8.09 8.72
C TRP A 123 -14.77 -6.70 8.59
N ALA A 124 -15.77 -6.56 7.72
CA ALA A 124 -16.45 -5.30 7.48
C ALA A 124 -17.26 -4.87 8.72
N ALA A 125 -18.04 -5.79 9.29
CA ALA A 125 -18.77 -5.55 10.54
C ALA A 125 -17.81 -5.27 11.71
N TRP A 126 -16.71 -6.02 11.80
CA TRP A 126 -15.68 -5.80 12.82
C TRP A 126 -15.09 -4.38 12.77
N MET A 127 -14.69 -3.91 11.58
CA MET A 127 -14.16 -2.55 11.40
C MET A 127 -15.24 -1.47 11.53
N GLY A 128 -16.47 -1.77 11.12
CA GLY A 128 -17.63 -0.87 11.24
C GLY A 128 -17.90 -0.48 12.69
N TRP A 129 -17.87 -1.45 13.60
CA TRP A 129 -18.09 -1.23 15.04
C TRP A 129 -17.15 -0.17 15.63
N PHE A 130 -15.84 -0.22 15.30
CA PHE A 130 -14.86 0.77 15.78
C PHE A 130 -15.05 2.14 15.13
N LYS A 131 -15.34 2.15 13.83
CA LYS A 131 -15.54 3.40 13.07
C LYS A 131 -16.74 4.19 13.60
N GLU A 132 -17.86 3.52 13.87
CA GLU A 132 -19.07 4.12 14.44
C GLU A 132 -18.83 4.76 15.82
N ARG A 133 -17.89 4.20 16.59
CA ARG A 133 -17.54 4.67 17.95
C ARG A 133 -16.37 5.64 17.99
N ASN A 134 -15.81 6.00 16.83
CA ASN A 134 -14.59 6.82 16.72
C ASN A 134 -13.40 6.23 17.52
N ILE A 135 -13.29 4.89 17.56
CA ILE A 135 -12.13 4.21 18.14
C ILE A 135 -11.00 4.20 17.12
N TYR A 136 -9.81 4.62 17.54
CA TYR A 136 -8.64 4.67 16.69
C TYR A 136 -8.10 3.26 16.42
N THR A 137 -8.10 2.85 15.15
CA THR A 137 -7.64 1.51 14.76
C THR A 137 -6.20 1.57 14.25
N ILE A 138 -5.32 0.77 14.86
CA ILE A 138 -3.90 0.70 14.54
C ILE A 138 -3.59 -0.70 14.00
N ALA A 139 -3.16 -0.78 12.75
CA ALA A 139 -2.79 -2.04 12.12
C ALA A 139 -1.34 -2.43 12.48
N ARG A 140 -1.16 -3.51 13.23
CA ARG A 140 0.15 -4.17 13.41
C ARG A 140 0.40 -5.10 12.23
N ILE A 141 1.48 -4.83 11.49
CA ILE A 141 1.92 -5.61 10.33
C ILE A 141 3.36 -6.07 10.59
N VAL A 142 3.54 -7.38 10.74
CA VAL A 142 4.87 -7.96 10.96
C VAL A 142 5.58 -8.10 9.62
N VAL A 143 6.72 -7.44 9.43
CA VAL A 143 7.37 -7.38 8.11
C VAL A 143 8.30 -8.56 7.85
N PHE A 144 9.26 -8.82 8.74
CA PHE A 144 10.36 -9.77 8.47
C PHE A 144 10.21 -11.14 9.14
N LYS A 145 9.50 -11.20 10.28
CA LYS A 145 9.28 -12.45 11.00
C LYS A 145 8.10 -13.16 10.34
N GLU A 146 8.41 -14.06 9.43
CA GLU A 146 7.43 -14.90 8.76
C GLU A 146 7.97 -16.31 8.59
N ARG A 147 7.39 -17.27 9.32
CA ARG A 147 7.74 -18.70 9.26
C ARG A 147 6.62 -19.53 8.64
N ARG A 148 6.09 -19.07 7.50
CA ARG A 148 5.05 -19.80 6.79
C ARG A 148 5.68 -21.00 6.05
N PRO A 149 5.31 -22.26 6.36
CA PRO A 149 5.84 -23.42 5.65
C PRO A 149 5.54 -23.30 4.15
N GLY A 150 6.53 -23.54 3.29
CA GLY A 150 6.38 -23.48 1.82
C GLY A 150 6.54 -22.08 1.20
N LEU A 151 6.55 -21.00 1.98
CA LEU A 151 6.81 -19.65 1.46
C LEU A 151 8.25 -19.23 1.77
N ARG A 152 9.22 -19.77 1.03
CA ARG A 152 10.58 -19.24 0.97
C ARG A 152 10.72 -18.40 -0.31
N ARG A 153 10.86 -17.08 -0.18
CA ARG A 153 11.39 -16.27 -1.29
C ARG A 153 12.88 -16.59 -1.40
N THR A 154 13.24 -17.50 -2.29
CA THR A 154 14.63 -17.91 -2.56
C THR A 154 15.47 -16.84 -3.27
N GLY A 155 14.97 -15.59 -3.41
CA GLY A 155 15.61 -14.54 -4.20
C GLY A 155 16.33 -13.43 -3.44
N VAL A 156 16.43 -13.49 -2.12
CA VAL A 156 17.18 -12.50 -1.32
C VAL A 156 18.38 -13.20 -0.71
N GLY A 157 19.47 -13.33 -1.47
CA GLY A 157 20.70 -13.99 -1.01
C GLY A 157 21.52 -14.73 -2.08
N ALA A 158 21.15 -14.63 -3.36
CA ALA A 158 22.04 -15.03 -4.46
C ALA A 158 22.67 -13.76 -5.06
N ALA A 159 23.63 -13.20 -4.33
CA ALA A 159 24.58 -12.20 -4.83
C ALA A 159 25.92 -12.47 -4.16
#